data_AF-A0A452ZJK9-F1
#
_entry.id   AF-A0A452ZJK9-F1
#
_cell.length_a   1.000
_cell.length_b   1.000
_cell.length_c   1.000
_cell.angle_alpha   90.00
_cell.angle_beta   90.00
_cell.angle_gamma   90.00
#
_symmetry.space_group_name_H-M   'P 1'
#
loop_
_entity.id
_entity.type
_entity.pdbx_description
1 polymer ?
#
loop_
_entity_poly.entity_id
_entity_poly.type
_entity_poly.pdbx_seq_one_letter_code
_entity_poly.pdbx_strand_id
1 'polypeptide(L)'
;VTGIVLRGIFLLRKKELDWFYEGGAAAVFPDAWEPFRDFIPEDERNCFIAAYSKRLTSSDADVQIEAAKRWTTWEMMTAHLLQNHENIKRGEDDKFSL
;
A
#
# COMPACT_ATOMS: atom_id res chain seq x y z
N VAL A 1 6.37 29.51 12.34
CA VAL A 1 5.49 28.45 12.90
C VAL A 1 5.27 28.75 14.37
N THR A 2 4.02 28.86 14.83
CA THR A 2 3.67 29.05 16.25
C THR A 2 3.45 27.72 16.99
N GLY A 3 3.11 26.65 16.27
CA GLY A 3 3.05 25.27 16.78
C GLY A 3 2.68 24.27 15.68
N ILE A 4 2.95 22.97 15.91
CA ILE A 4 2.56 21.85 15.02
C ILE A 4 2.10 20.67 15.88
N VAL A 5 0.99 20.03 15.50
CA VAL A 5 0.56 18.74 16.05
C VAL A 5 0.77 17.68 14.96
N LEU A 6 1.54 16.65 15.28
CA LEU A 6 1.89 15.58 14.34
C LEU A 6 1.38 14.23 14.87
N ARG A 7 0.87 13.38 13.96
CA ARG A 7 0.42 12.01 14.28
C ARG A 7 0.89 11.07 13.18
N GLY A 8 1.42 9.91 13.56
CA GLY A 8 1.94 8.94 12.60
C GLY A 8 3.16 9.48 11.86
N ILE A 9 4.22 9.80 12.60
CA ILE A 9 5.41 10.43 12.03
C ILE A 9 6.02 9.51 10.98
N PHE A 10 6.19 10.04 9.78
CA PHE A 10 6.80 9.34 8.66
C PHE A 10 7.87 10.26 8.07
N LEU A 11 9.12 9.80 8.07
CA LEU A 11 10.29 10.57 7.65
C LEU A 11 10.84 10.11 6.30
N LEU A 12 10.15 9.19 5.62
CA LEU A 12 10.53 8.66 4.30
C LEU A 12 11.92 8.03 4.24
N ARG A 13 12.44 7.54 5.37
CA ARG A 13 13.73 6.83 5.40
C ARG A 13 13.55 5.46 4.75
N LYS A 14 14.60 4.96 4.10
CA LYS A 14 14.61 3.62 3.49
C LYS A 14 14.07 2.53 4.42
N LYS A 15 14.48 2.50 5.69
CA LYS A 15 13.98 1.52 6.65
C LYS A 15 12.46 1.56 6.90
N GLU A 16 11.84 2.74 6.76
CA GLU A 16 10.39 2.90 6.95
C GLU A 16 9.65 2.44 5.69
N LEU A 17 10.22 2.69 4.51
CA LEU A 17 9.74 2.16 3.24
C LEU A 17 9.87 0.63 3.19
N ASP A 18 11.04 0.09 3.54
CA ASP A 18 11.31 -1.35 3.55
C ASP A 18 10.40 -2.06 4.58
N TRP A 19 10.18 -1.43 5.75
CA TRP A 19 9.22 -1.94 6.73
C TRP A 19 7.82 -2.06 6.14
N PHE A 20 7.34 -1.01 5.47
CA PHE A 20 5.93 -0.91 5.11
C PHE A 20 5.58 -1.54 3.75
N TYR A 21 6.48 -1.50 2.78
CA TYR A 21 6.23 -1.95 1.41
C TYR A 21 7.10 -3.13 0.96
N GLU A 22 8.09 -3.57 1.74
CA GLU A 22 8.97 -4.68 1.35
C GLU A 22 8.86 -5.88 2.33
N GLY A 23 7.74 -5.97 3.05
CA GLY A 23 7.37 -7.17 3.81
C GLY A 23 7.65 -7.14 5.32
N GLY A 24 8.12 -6.02 5.89
CA GLY A 24 8.28 -5.92 7.36
C GLY A 24 6.95 -6.00 8.11
N ALA A 25 6.00 -5.13 7.74
CA ALA A 25 4.66 -5.08 8.31
C ALA A 25 3.81 -6.33 7.98
N ALA A 26 4.19 -7.08 6.94
CA ALA A 26 3.54 -8.33 6.56
C ALA A 26 3.61 -9.40 7.67
N ALA A 27 4.60 -9.32 8.57
CA ALA A 27 4.66 -10.21 9.73
C ALA A 27 3.51 -9.98 10.73
N VAL A 28 2.87 -8.80 10.69
CA VAL A 28 1.73 -8.43 11.54
C VAL A 28 0.40 -8.65 10.82
N PHE A 29 0.36 -8.34 9.51
CA PHE A 29 -0.85 -8.44 8.68
C PHE A 29 -0.61 -9.31 7.44
N PRO A 30 -0.35 -10.63 7.60
CA PRO A 30 -0.01 -11.51 6.49
C PRO A 30 -1.17 -11.68 5.49
N ASP A 31 -2.40 -11.73 6.01
CA ASP A 31 -3.66 -11.80 5.25
C ASP A 31 -3.88 -10.58 4.35
N ALA A 32 -3.52 -9.38 4.83
CA ALA A 32 -3.56 -8.14 4.05
C ALA A 32 -2.43 -8.09 3.01
N TRP A 33 -1.28 -8.68 3.35
CA TRP A 33 -0.08 -8.64 2.51
C TRP A 33 -0.19 -9.56 1.29
N GLU A 34 -0.80 -10.74 1.43
CA GLU A 34 -0.91 -11.73 0.36
C GLU A 34 -1.52 -11.15 -0.94
N PRO A 35 -2.68 -10.47 -0.92
CA PRO A 35 -3.24 -9.85 -2.14
C PRO A 35 -2.37 -8.76 -2.75
N PHE A 36 -1.63 -8.00 -1.93
CA PHE A 36 -0.69 -6.97 -2.38
C PHE A 36 0.53 -7.62 -3.07
N ARG A 37 1.12 -8.61 -2.41
CA ARG A 37 2.28 -9.35 -2.93
C ARG A 37 1.93 -10.11 -4.21
N ASP A 38 0.79 -10.81 -4.22
CA ASP A 38 0.46 -11.77 -5.28
C ASP A 38 0.00 -11.13 -6.57
N PHE A 39 -0.38 -9.85 -6.54
CA PHE A 39 -0.57 -9.05 -7.74
C PHE A 39 0.73 -8.79 -8.52
N ILE A 40 1.88 -8.88 -7.86
CA ILE A 40 3.20 -8.73 -8.48
C ILE A 40 3.76 -10.11 -8.87
N PRO A 41 4.19 -10.33 -10.13
CA PRO A 41 4.89 -11.52 -10.58
C PRO A 41 6.16 -11.79 -9.76
N GLU A 42 6.48 -13.06 -9.51
CA GLU A 42 7.57 -13.46 -8.60
C GLU A 42 8.94 -12.85 -8.98
N ASP A 43 9.22 -12.68 -10.27
CA ASP A 43 10.45 -12.09 -10.80
C ASP A 43 10.57 -10.57 -10.57
N GLU A 44 9.46 -9.89 -10.27
CA GLU A 44 9.42 -8.46 -9.94
C GLU A 44 9.30 -8.18 -8.42
N ARG A 45 9.29 -9.22 -7.57
CA ARG A 45 9.14 -9.09 -6.09
C ARG A 45 10.41 -8.68 -5.35
N ASN A 46 11.45 -8.25 -6.06
CA ASN A 46 12.68 -7.73 -5.47
C ASN A 46 12.55 -6.26 -5.03
N CYS A 47 11.56 -5.53 -5.53
CA CYS A 47 11.20 -4.20 -5.06
C CYS A 47 9.73 -3.89 -5.40
N PHE A 48 8.84 -4.01 -4.43
CA PHE A 48 7.40 -3.80 -4.64
C PHE A 48 7.09 -2.36 -5.02
N ILE A 49 7.79 -1.37 -4.46
CA ILE A 49 7.57 0.04 -4.81
C ILE A 49 7.78 0.27 -6.31
N ALA A 50 8.86 -0.28 -6.87
CA ALA A 50 9.14 -0.17 -8.30
C ALA A 50 8.13 -0.94 -9.15
N ALA A 51 7.75 -2.16 -8.72
CA ALA A 51 6.79 -3.00 -9.42
C ALA A 51 5.40 -2.35 -9.47
N TYR A 52 4.94 -1.74 -8.38
CA TYR A 52 3.70 -1.00 -8.34
C TYR A 52 3.77 0.31 -9.11
N SER A 53 4.88 1.06 -9.03
CA SER A 53 5.07 2.27 -9.83
C SER A 53 4.89 2.00 -11.32
N LYS A 54 5.44 0.88 -11.84
CA LYS A 54 5.27 0.46 -13.24
C LYS A 54 3.80 0.27 -13.62
N ARG A 55 2.98 -0.28 -12.73
CA ARG A 55 1.56 -0.59 -12.98
C ARG A 55 0.67 0.63 -12.81
N LEU A 56 0.95 1.46 -11.79
CA LEU A 56 0.25 2.73 -11.55
C LEU A 56 0.49 3.75 -12.67
N THR A 57 1.56 3.62 -13.44
CA THR A 57 1.83 4.44 -14.64
C THR A 57 1.59 3.69 -15.95
N SER A 58 0.86 2.57 -15.92
CA SER A 58 0.53 1.80 -17.12
C SER A 58 -0.36 2.61 -18.07
N SER A 59 -0.22 2.37 -19.38
CA SER A 59 -1.18 2.86 -20.38
C SER A 59 -2.49 2.07 -20.39
N ASP A 60 -2.48 0.88 -19.77
CA ASP A 60 -3.66 0.06 -19.56
C ASP A 60 -4.36 0.51 -18.26
N ALA A 61 -5.56 1.07 -18.42
CA ALA A 61 -6.35 1.61 -17.31
C ALA A 61 -6.79 0.53 -16.32
N ASP A 62 -7.04 -0.70 -16.77
CA ASP A 62 -7.47 -1.78 -15.89
C ASP A 62 -6.31 -2.21 -14.99
N VAL A 63 -5.09 -2.27 -15.54
CA VAL A 63 -3.87 -2.53 -14.77
C VAL A 63 -3.62 -1.43 -13.74
N GLN A 64 -3.83 -0.17 -14.14
CA GLN A 64 -3.65 0.98 -13.26
C GLN A 64 -4.63 0.94 -12.07
N ILE A 65 -5.92 0.72 -12.34
CA ILE A 65 -6.97 0.63 -11.32
C ILE A 65 -6.73 -0.53 -10.36
N GLU A 66 -6.42 -1.72 -10.88
CA GLU A 66 -6.17 -2.87 -10.01
C GLU A 66 -4.92 -2.66 -9.13
N ALA A 67 -3.86 -2.05 -9.67
CA ALA A 67 -2.69 -1.69 -8.88
C ALA A 67 -3.03 -0.70 -7.76
N ALA A 68 -3.80 0.34 -8.10
CA ALA A 68 -4.26 1.35 -7.17
C ALA A 68 -5.06 0.74 -6.02
N LYS A 69 -6.07 -0.10 -6.34
CA LYS A 69 -6.92 -0.75 -5.34
C LYS A 69 -6.11 -1.61 -4.37
N ARG A 70 -5.21 -2.45 -4.89
CA ARG A 70 -4.37 -3.33 -4.05
C ARG A 70 -3.45 -2.52 -3.15
N TRP A 71 -2.84 -1.46 -3.68
CA TRP A 71 -1.99 -0.55 -2.92
C TRP A 71 -2.78 0.17 -1.82
N THR A 72 -3.87 0.84 -2.15
CA THR A 72 -4.68 1.60 -1.20
C THR A 72 -5.30 0.68 -0.14
N THR A 73 -5.76 -0.51 -0.52
CA THR A 73 -6.34 -1.48 0.43
C THR A 73 -5.31 -1.92 1.47
N TRP A 74 -4.07 -2.21 1.05
CA TRP A 74 -2.97 -2.51 1.97
C TRP A 74 -2.73 -1.38 2.98
N GLU A 75 -2.71 -0.13 2.52
CA GLU A 75 -2.54 1.03 3.39
C GLU A 75 -3.71 1.18 4.38
N MET A 76 -4.95 0.97 3.92
CA MET A 76 -6.14 1.08 4.77
C MET A 76 -6.20 -0.01 5.84
N MET A 77 -5.75 -1.23 5.51
CA MET A 77 -5.71 -2.36 6.46
C MET A 77 -4.68 -2.15 7.57
N THR A 78 -3.64 -1.35 7.32
CA THR A 78 -2.49 -1.16 8.23
C THR A 78 -2.46 0.21 8.92
N ALA A 79 -3.36 1.12 8.56
CA ALA A 79 -3.43 2.48 9.10
C ALA A 79 -3.91 2.57 10.57
N HIS A 80 -4.50 1.51 11.11
CA HIS A 80 -5.06 1.46 12.45
C HIS A 80 -4.60 0.21 13.20
N LEU A 81 -4.51 0.29 14.53
CA LEU A 81 -4.21 -0.87 15.37
C LEU A 81 -5.29 -1.96 15.24
N LEU A 82 -6.55 -1.54 15.19
CA LEU A 82 -7.69 -2.40 14.86
C LEU A 82 -8.19 -2.02 13.47
N GLN A 83 -8.33 -3.01 12.60
CA GLN A 83 -8.80 -2.81 11.23
C GLN A 83 -10.15 -2.08 11.22
N ASN A 84 -10.21 -0.99 10.46
CA ASN A 84 -11.45 -0.25 10.25
C ASN A 84 -12.07 -0.68 8.92
N HIS A 85 -13.11 -1.52 9.00
CA HIS A 85 -13.78 -2.07 7.82
C HIS A 85 -14.36 -1.01 6.88
N GLU A 86 -14.77 0.15 7.39
CA GLU A 86 -15.25 1.25 6.54
C GLU A 86 -14.11 1.83 5.69
N ASN A 87 -12.93 2.00 6.29
CA ASN A 87 -11.75 2.48 5.56
C ASN A 87 -11.25 1.46 4.54
N ILE A 88 -11.28 0.17 4.88
CA ILE A 88 -10.88 -0.91 3.96
C ILE A 88 -11.78 -0.91 2.72
N LYS A 89 -13.10 -0.82 2.88
CA LYS A 89 -14.05 -0.73 1.75
C LYS A 89 -13.75 0.46 0.83
N ARG A 90 -13.26 1.57 1.37
CA ARG A 90 -12.87 2.72 0.53
C ARG A 90 -11.67 2.40 -0.33
N GLY A 91 -10.72 1.60 0.14
CA GLY A 91 -9.57 1.16 -0.64
C GLY A 91 -9.94 0.30 -1.86
N GLU A 92 -11.14 -0.29 -1.86
CA GLU A 92 -11.67 -1.07 -2.98
C GLU A 92 -12.44 -0.23 -4.01
N ASP A 93 -12.68 1.05 -3.74
CA ASP A 93 -13.35 1.96 -4.66
C ASP A 93 -12.38 2.50 -5.72
N ASP A 94 -12.77 2.39 -6.99
CA ASP A 94 -11.92 2.75 -8.13
C ASP A 94 -11.59 4.26 -8.16
N LYS A 95 -12.51 5.13 -7.70
CA LYS A 95 -12.30 6.58 -7.70
C LYS A 95 -11.48 7.05 -6.52
N PHE A 96 -11.55 6.35 -5.39
CA PHE A 96 -10.79 6.68 -4.20
C PHE A 96 -9.34 6.18 -4.27
N SER A 97 -9.11 5.07 -4.96
CA SER A 97 -7.79 4.45 -5.07
C SER A 97 -6.89 5.09 -6.14
N LEU A 98 -7.46 5.62 -7.22
CA LEU A 98 -6.75 6.32 -8.31
C LEU A 98 -6.30 7.76 -7.96
#